data_AF-A0A948UJ91-F1
#
_entry.id   AF-A0A948UJ91-F1
#
_cell.length_a   1.000
_cell.length_b   1.000
_cell.length_c   1.000
_cell.angle_alpha   90.00
_cell.angle_beta   90.00
_cell.angle_gamma   90.00
#
_symmetry.space_group_name_H-M   'P 1'
#
loop_
_entity.id
_entity.type
_entity.pdbx_description
1 polymer ?
#
loop_
_entity_poly.entity_id
_entity_poly.type
_entity_poly.pdbx_seq_one_letter_code
_entity_poly.pdbx_strand_id
1 'polypeptide(L)'
;MKKNIFLTGPPSSGKTTVIKKVIKKLGLPANGFYTEEERADGKRLGFLMKTLDGRTGYLAHQDIISDFHIRRYGVSIENIETIAVPSITPAKNNVIILDEIGKMECFSEVFKQAATNALDSSNIVVGTITLGGDDFIQEIKNREDIEINEVTLDNRDSLPDLILRKISNLLKTKDRGSGLHF
;
A
#
# COMPACT_ATOMS: atom_id res chain seq x y z
N MET A 1 -8.96 13.41 -11.64
CA MET A 1 -8.36 12.26 -12.38
C MET A 1 -7.95 11.23 -11.35
N LYS A 2 -8.31 9.96 -11.53
CA LYS A 2 -7.94 8.89 -10.60
C LYS A 2 -6.48 8.49 -10.81
N LYS A 3 -5.60 8.91 -9.90
CA LYS A 3 -4.15 8.63 -9.96
C LYS A 3 -3.70 7.60 -8.94
N ASN A 4 -4.46 7.45 -7.85
CA ASN A 4 -4.16 6.51 -6.77
C ASN A 4 -4.90 5.20 -7.06
N ILE A 5 -4.17 4.11 -7.24
CA ILE A 5 -4.72 2.82 -7.69
C ILE A 5 -4.63 1.83 -6.54
N PHE A 6 -5.77 1.44 -6.01
CA PHE A 6 -5.87 0.57 -4.84
C PHE A 6 -6.56 -0.74 -5.16
N LEU A 7 -6.16 -1.76 -4.42
CA LEU A 7 -6.82 -3.07 -4.40
C LEU A 7 -7.56 -3.23 -3.08
N THR A 8 -8.74 -3.83 -3.14
CA THR A 8 -9.46 -4.28 -1.95
C THR A 8 -9.90 -5.73 -2.10
N GLY A 9 -10.46 -6.29 -1.03
CA GLY A 9 -10.93 -7.68 -1.02
C GLY A 9 -10.65 -8.35 0.32
N PRO A 10 -11.24 -9.55 0.53
CA PRO A 10 -11.18 -10.23 1.81
C PRO A 10 -9.73 -10.58 2.21
N PRO A 11 -9.47 -10.80 3.52
CA PRO A 11 -8.19 -11.33 3.97
C PRO A 11 -7.81 -12.57 3.16
N SER A 12 -6.53 -12.66 2.79
CA SER A 12 -6.00 -13.78 1.98
C SER A 12 -6.52 -13.89 0.54
N SER A 13 -7.16 -12.86 -0.03
CA SER A 13 -7.59 -12.85 -1.45
C SER A 13 -6.44 -12.78 -2.47
N GLY A 14 -5.22 -12.51 -2.03
CA GLY A 14 -4.03 -12.42 -2.87
C GLY A 14 -3.61 -11.00 -3.26
N LYS A 15 -4.13 -9.95 -2.59
CA LYS A 15 -3.76 -8.54 -2.85
C LYS A 15 -2.24 -8.30 -2.87
N THR A 16 -1.53 -8.70 -1.82
CA THR A 16 -0.05 -8.63 -1.76
C THR A 16 0.62 -9.39 -2.89
N THR A 17 0.05 -10.52 -3.35
CA THR A 17 0.60 -11.25 -4.50
C THR A 17 0.48 -10.43 -5.78
N VAL A 18 -0.64 -9.73 -5.99
CA VAL A 18 -0.82 -8.80 -7.11
C VAL A 18 0.19 -7.65 -7.02
N ILE A 19 0.34 -7.03 -5.85
CA ILE A 19 1.32 -5.96 -5.60
C ILE A 19 2.75 -6.41 -5.93
N LYS A 20 3.16 -7.58 -5.45
CA LYS A 20 4.49 -8.16 -5.76
C LYS A 20 4.69 -8.39 -7.26
N LYS A 21 3.67 -8.87 -7.97
CA LYS A 21 3.71 -9.01 -9.44
C LYS A 21 3.84 -7.65 -10.14
N VAL A 22 3.15 -6.61 -9.65
CA VAL A 22 3.29 -5.23 -10.16
C VAL A 22 4.71 -4.73 -9.95
N ILE A 23 5.25 -4.80 -8.72
CA ILE A 23 6.62 -4.37 -8.40
C ILE A 23 7.63 -5.02 -9.35
N LYS A 24 7.54 -6.35 -9.54
CA LYS A 24 8.46 -7.10 -10.40
C LYS A 24 8.43 -6.64 -11.87
N LYS A 25 7.28 -6.21 -12.36
CA LYS A 25 7.05 -5.84 -13.77
C LYS A 25 7.11 -4.32 -14.02
N LEU A 26 7.17 -3.50 -12.98
CA LEU A 26 6.94 -2.05 -13.07
C LEU A 26 7.92 -1.34 -13.99
N GLY A 27 9.20 -1.71 -13.97
CA GLY A 27 10.23 -1.12 -14.82
C GLY A 27 10.48 0.38 -14.58
N LEU A 28 9.96 0.94 -13.49
CA LEU A 28 10.11 2.34 -13.08
C LEU A 28 10.68 2.42 -11.66
N PRO A 29 11.32 3.54 -11.29
CA PRO A 29 11.67 3.82 -9.90
C PRO A 29 10.45 3.73 -8.99
N ALA A 30 10.62 3.07 -7.85
CA ALA A 30 9.57 2.94 -6.85
C ALA A 30 10.15 2.93 -5.44
N ASN A 31 9.37 3.46 -4.51
CA ASN A 31 9.59 3.36 -3.07
C ASN A 31 8.32 2.88 -2.38
N GLY A 32 8.41 2.60 -1.08
CA GLY A 32 7.28 2.13 -0.29
C GLY A 32 7.51 0.74 0.30
N PHE A 33 6.43 0.09 0.72
CA PHE A 33 6.47 -1.19 1.40
C PHE A 33 5.29 -2.08 1.04
N TYR A 34 5.46 -3.37 1.29
CA TYR A 34 4.40 -4.37 1.28
C TYR A 34 4.50 -5.27 2.50
N THR A 35 3.41 -5.97 2.80
CA THR A 35 3.29 -6.78 4.02
C THR A 35 3.10 -8.26 3.68
N GLU A 36 3.88 -9.13 4.30
CA GLU A 36 3.76 -10.59 4.15
C GLU A 36 3.30 -11.24 5.46
N GLU A 37 2.49 -12.29 5.34
CA GLU A 37 2.15 -13.10 6.51
C GLU A 37 3.31 -14.04 6.87
N GLU A 38 3.72 -14.02 8.13
CA GLU A 38 4.59 -15.04 8.69
C GLU A 38 3.75 -16.21 9.21
N ARG A 39 4.10 -17.42 8.80
CA ARG A 39 3.40 -18.64 9.17
C ARG A 39 4.39 -19.73 9.60
N ALA A 40 4.05 -20.45 10.66
CA ALA A 40 4.71 -21.69 11.08
C ALA A 40 3.64 -22.73 11.47
N ASP A 41 3.87 -24.00 11.11
CA ASP A 41 2.96 -25.11 11.42
C ASP A 41 1.49 -24.85 11.04
N GLY A 42 1.28 -24.21 9.88
CA GLY A 42 -0.05 -23.85 9.38
C GLY A 42 -0.73 -22.70 10.13
N LYS A 43 -0.10 -22.13 11.15
CA LYS A 43 -0.59 -20.98 11.93
C LYS A 43 0.12 -19.70 11.52
N ARG A 44 -0.64 -18.62 11.40
CA ARG A 44 -0.08 -17.27 11.23
C ARG A 44 0.41 -16.75 12.57
N LEU A 45 1.70 -16.38 12.61
CA LEU A 45 2.40 -15.86 13.78
C LEU A 45 2.42 -14.32 13.78
N GLY A 46 2.53 -13.72 12.60
CA GLY A 46 2.56 -12.27 12.45
C GLY A 46 2.52 -11.78 11.01
N PHE A 47 2.87 -10.50 10.86
CA PHE A 47 2.85 -9.73 9.64
C PHE A 47 4.17 -8.96 9.54
N LEU A 48 4.93 -9.21 8.48
CA LEU A 48 6.24 -8.64 8.25
C LEU A 48 6.16 -7.59 7.14
N MET A 49 6.53 -6.35 7.46
CA MET A 49 6.69 -5.28 6.48
C MET A 49 8.04 -5.43 5.78
N LYS A 50 8.05 -5.23 4.47
CA LYS A 50 9.24 -5.20 3.63
C LYS A 50 9.21 -3.97 2.74
N THR A 51 10.21 -3.11 2.87
CA THR A 51 10.36 -1.94 2.02
C THR A 51 11.07 -2.31 0.72
N LEU A 52 10.90 -1.49 -0.32
CA LEU A 52 11.61 -1.67 -1.59
C LEU A 52 13.12 -1.37 -1.49
N ASP A 53 13.55 -0.66 -0.45
CA ASP A 53 14.97 -0.41 -0.14
C ASP A 53 15.61 -1.51 0.74
N GLY A 54 14.87 -2.57 1.06
CA GLY A 54 15.40 -3.77 1.73
C GLY A 54 15.30 -3.78 3.25
N ARG A 55 14.70 -2.76 3.88
CA ARG A 55 14.37 -2.78 5.32
C ARG A 55 13.20 -3.72 5.60
N THR A 56 13.25 -4.34 6.76
CA THR A 56 12.22 -5.28 7.21
C THR A 56 11.93 -5.11 8.70
N GLY A 57 10.67 -5.27 9.09
CA GLY A 57 10.28 -5.29 10.50
C GLY A 57 8.83 -5.74 10.67
N TYR A 58 8.49 -6.27 11.83
CA TYR A 58 7.14 -6.76 12.10
C TYR A 58 6.17 -5.59 12.23
N LEU A 59 5.11 -5.59 11.41
CA LEU A 59 3.93 -4.76 11.62
C LEU A 59 3.22 -5.19 12.89
N ALA A 60 2.98 -6.50 13.00
CA ALA A 60 2.34 -7.09 14.16
C ALA A 60 2.77 -8.55 14.32
N HIS A 61 2.88 -9.02 15.55
CA HIS A 61 3.28 -10.39 15.86
C HIS A 61 2.60 -10.84 17.15
N GLN A 62 2.39 -12.15 17.30
CA GLN A 62 1.76 -12.71 18.51
C GLN A 62 2.62 -12.54 19.77
N ASP A 63 3.93 -12.38 19.60
CA ASP A 63 4.89 -12.19 20.69
C ASP A 63 5.22 -10.71 20.96
N ILE A 64 4.63 -9.78 20.22
CA ILE A 64 4.75 -8.34 20.49
C ILE A 64 3.74 -7.96 21.57
N ILE A 65 4.22 -7.36 22.66
CA ILE A 65 3.40 -6.76 23.71
C ILE A 65 3.20 -5.28 23.38
N SER A 66 1.95 -4.83 23.25
CA SER A 66 1.61 -3.47 22.82
C SER A 66 0.29 -3.01 23.47
N ASP A 67 -0.03 -1.73 23.51
CA ASP A 67 -1.41 -1.32 23.83
C ASP A 67 -2.33 -1.47 22.60
N PHE A 68 -1.73 -1.51 21.40
CA PHE A 68 -2.44 -1.65 20.14
C PHE A 68 -2.44 -3.10 19.69
N HIS A 69 -3.64 -3.69 19.60
CA HIS A 69 -3.80 -5.10 19.28
C HIS A 69 -4.95 -5.34 18.31
N ILE A 70 -4.76 -6.35 17.46
CA ILE A 70 -5.84 -6.97 16.70
C ILE A 70 -5.85 -8.46 17.03
N ARG A 71 -6.91 -8.90 17.71
CA ARG A 71 -7.04 -10.28 18.20
C ARG A 71 -5.83 -10.64 19.06
N ARG A 72 -4.96 -11.54 18.58
CA ARG A 72 -3.78 -12.02 19.30
C ARG A 72 -2.47 -11.34 18.90
N TYR A 73 -2.50 -10.39 17.98
CA TYR A 73 -1.28 -9.76 17.44
C TYR A 73 -1.11 -8.37 18.04
N GLY A 74 0.01 -8.17 18.73
CA GLY A 74 0.45 -6.83 19.14
C GLY A 74 1.06 -6.11 17.95
N VAL A 75 0.66 -4.84 17.78
CA VAL A 75 1.11 -3.99 16.68
C VAL A 75 2.32 -3.17 17.15
N SER A 76 3.38 -3.16 16.36
CA SER A 76 4.56 -2.33 16.62
C SER A 76 4.41 -0.97 15.94
N ILE A 77 3.98 0.02 16.74
CA ILE A 77 3.92 1.42 16.29
C ILE A 77 5.31 1.93 15.91
N GLU A 78 6.33 1.58 16.69
CA GLU A 78 7.72 1.93 16.40
C GLU A 78 8.17 1.46 15.01
N ASN A 79 7.91 0.19 14.64
CA ASN A 79 8.25 -0.30 13.32
C ASN A 79 7.45 0.39 12.22
N ILE A 80 6.16 0.69 12.44
CA ILE A 80 5.35 1.44 11.47
C ILE A 80 6.01 2.80 11.19
N GLU A 81 6.38 3.53 12.25
CA GLU A 81 6.92 4.89 12.14
C GLU A 81 8.36 4.94 11.63
N THR A 82 9.18 3.93 11.92
CA THR A 82 10.59 3.90 11.50
C THR A 82 10.83 3.19 10.17
N ILE A 83 9.88 2.35 9.71
CA ILE A 83 10.00 1.57 8.47
C ILE A 83 8.97 2.01 7.44
N ALA A 84 7.67 1.87 7.74
CA ALA A 84 6.61 2.11 6.75
C ALA A 84 6.51 3.60 6.39
N VAL A 85 6.40 4.48 7.38
CA VAL A 85 6.29 5.94 7.21
C VAL A 85 7.38 6.52 6.29
N PRO A 86 8.68 6.35 6.57
CA PRO A 86 9.71 6.92 5.71
C PRO A 86 9.73 6.27 4.32
N SER A 87 9.33 5.00 4.18
CA SER A 87 9.32 4.32 2.88
C SER A 87 8.31 4.91 1.89
N ILE A 88 7.21 5.49 2.37
CA ILE A 88 6.15 6.08 1.52
C ILE A 88 6.31 7.58 1.29
N THR A 89 7.46 8.15 1.66
CA THR A 89 7.75 9.57 1.42
C THR A 89 7.68 9.88 -0.09
N PRO A 90 6.98 10.96 -0.50
CA PRO A 90 6.95 11.39 -1.89
C PRO A 90 8.36 11.61 -2.47
N ALA A 91 8.61 11.02 -3.63
CA ALA A 91 9.90 11.11 -4.32
C ALA A 91 9.70 11.38 -5.82
N LYS A 92 10.50 12.26 -6.41
CA LYS A 92 10.34 12.64 -7.81
C LYS A 92 10.48 11.41 -8.72
N ASN A 93 9.57 11.29 -9.69
CA ASN A 93 9.53 10.21 -10.69
C ASN A 93 9.32 8.79 -10.13
N ASN A 94 8.98 8.64 -8.85
CA ASN A 94 8.70 7.33 -8.27
C ASN A 94 7.20 6.98 -8.28
N VAL A 95 6.91 5.68 -8.39
CA VAL A 95 5.65 5.10 -7.92
C VAL A 95 5.77 4.75 -6.44
N ILE A 96 4.77 5.06 -5.63
CA ILE A 96 4.74 4.71 -4.21
C ILE A 96 3.94 3.42 -4.05
N ILE A 97 4.53 2.40 -3.42
CA ILE A 97 3.85 1.17 -3.03
C ILE A 97 3.40 1.25 -1.58
N LEU A 98 2.11 1.00 -1.33
CA LEU A 98 1.54 1.08 0.02
C LEU A 98 0.59 -0.11 0.26
N ASP A 99 1.12 -1.22 0.78
CA ASP A 99 0.37 -2.43 1.11
C ASP A 99 0.53 -2.76 2.62
N GLU A 100 -0.41 -2.40 3.51
CA GLU A 100 -1.83 -1.98 3.30
C GLU A 100 -2.18 -0.69 4.06
N ILE A 101 -3.22 0.05 3.60
CA ILE A 101 -3.97 0.99 4.46
C ILE A 101 -5.02 0.17 5.21
N GLY A 102 -4.65 -0.29 6.40
CA GLY A 102 -5.48 -1.13 7.23
C GLY A 102 -5.52 -0.67 8.68
N LYS A 103 -6.33 -1.36 9.47
CA LYS A 103 -6.54 -1.01 10.88
C LYS A 103 -5.25 -1.05 11.71
N MET A 104 -4.29 -1.92 11.36
CA MET A 104 -3.04 -2.07 12.13
C MET A 104 -2.14 -0.85 11.93
N GLU A 105 -1.93 -0.45 10.68
CA GLU A 105 -1.10 0.69 10.29
C GLU A 105 -1.73 2.00 10.80
N CYS A 106 -3.06 2.11 10.70
CA CYS A 106 -3.83 3.26 11.18
C CYS A 106 -3.90 3.39 12.71
N PHE A 107 -3.24 2.53 13.50
CA PHE A 107 -3.01 2.85 14.91
C PHE A 107 -1.96 3.97 15.10
N SER A 108 -1.08 4.18 14.12
CA SER A 108 -0.14 5.31 14.13
C SER A 108 -0.76 6.52 13.42
N GLU A 109 -0.91 7.62 14.14
CA GLU A 109 -1.32 8.91 13.56
C GLU A 109 -0.27 9.45 12.57
N VAL A 110 1.01 9.17 12.82
CA VAL A 110 2.10 9.52 11.91
C VAL A 110 1.95 8.77 10.58
N PHE A 111 1.56 7.50 10.63
CA PHE A 111 1.24 6.74 9.42
C PHE A 111 0.05 7.32 8.65
N LYS A 112 -1.04 7.67 9.34
CA LYS A 112 -2.20 8.31 8.69
C LYS A 112 -1.78 9.57 7.95
N GLN A 113 -1.02 10.44 8.60
CA GLN A 113 -0.52 11.67 7.98
C GLN A 113 0.39 11.38 6.78
N ALA A 114 1.31 10.41 6.90
CA ALA A 114 2.21 10.03 5.82
C ALA A 114 1.46 9.44 4.61
N ALA A 115 0.45 8.61 4.85
CA ALA A 115 -0.42 8.05 3.82
C ALA A 115 -1.20 9.16 3.09
N THR A 116 -1.79 10.11 3.82
CA THR A 116 -2.45 11.28 3.24
C THR A 116 -1.48 12.11 2.38
N ASN A 117 -0.28 12.40 2.90
CA ASN A 117 0.74 13.14 2.15
C ASN A 117 1.17 12.41 0.86
N ALA A 118 1.31 11.08 0.91
CA ALA A 118 1.60 10.28 -0.27
C ALA A 118 0.47 10.36 -1.30
N LEU A 119 -0.78 10.24 -0.86
CA LEU A 119 -1.98 10.33 -1.72
C LEU A 119 -2.18 11.72 -2.32
N ASP A 120 -1.86 12.79 -1.60
CA ASP A 120 -1.98 14.18 -2.07
C ASP A 120 -0.83 14.61 -2.99
N SER A 121 0.30 13.90 -2.93
CA SER A 121 1.48 14.22 -3.76
C SER A 121 1.23 14.02 -5.25
N SER A 122 2.16 14.50 -6.08
CA SER A 122 2.12 14.23 -7.52
C SER A 122 2.41 12.77 -7.87
N ASN A 123 2.87 11.93 -6.93
CA ASN A 123 3.17 10.53 -7.18
C ASN A 123 1.93 9.72 -7.57
N ILE A 124 2.16 8.62 -8.31
CA ILE A 124 1.17 7.56 -8.47
C ILE A 124 1.34 6.65 -7.26
N VAL A 125 0.27 6.45 -6.49
CA VAL A 125 0.26 5.51 -5.37
C VAL A 125 -0.42 4.23 -5.82
N VAL A 126 0.23 3.10 -5.62
CA VAL A 126 -0.32 1.76 -5.85
C VAL A 126 -0.35 1.03 -4.53
N GLY A 127 -1.51 0.57 -4.09
CA GLY A 127 -1.62 0.01 -2.76
C GLY A 127 -2.79 -0.92 -2.56
N THR A 128 -2.98 -1.30 -1.32
CA THR A 128 -4.14 -2.08 -0.88
C THR A 128 -4.85 -1.33 0.25
N ILE A 129 -6.15 -1.55 0.38
CA ILE A 129 -6.99 -0.93 1.41
C ILE A 129 -8.04 -1.93 1.89
N THR A 130 -8.23 -2.00 3.21
CA THR A 130 -9.10 -3.02 3.81
C THR A 130 -10.56 -2.81 3.41
N LEU A 131 -11.37 -3.88 3.30
CA LEU A 131 -12.80 -3.77 2.98
C LEU A 131 -13.57 -2.96 4.01
N GLY A 132 -13.34 -3.24 5.30
CA GLY A 132 -13.81 -2.42 6.42
C GLY A 132 -12.79 -1.35 6.79
N GLY A 133 -13.09 -0.56 7.81
CA GLY A 133 -12.18 0.45 8.33
C GLY A 133 -12.91 1.49 9.17
N ASP A 134 -12.13 2.22 9.96
CA ASP A 134 -12.57 3.41 10.68
C ASP A 134 -12.82 4.59 9.73
N ASP A 135 -13.18 5.74 10.28
CA ASP A 135 -13.54 6.94 9.52
C ASP A 135 -12.41 7.36 8.57
N PHE A 136 -11.15 7.29 9.01
CA PHE A 136 -9.99 7.60 8.17
C PHE A 136 -9.92 6.70 6.92
N ILE A 137 -10.11 5.38 7.08
CA ILE A 137 -10.11 4.46 5.94
C ILE A 137 -11.30 4.75 5.00
N GLN A 138 -12.47 5.12 5.55
CA GLN A 138 -13.62 5.49 4.72
C GLN A 138 -13.39 6.81 3.95
N GLU A 139 -12.77 7.81 4.58
CA GLU A 139 -12.38 9.05 3.93
C GLU A 139 -11.46 8.79 2.73
N ILE A 140 -10.45 7.93 2.90
CA ILE A 140 -9.56 7.55 1.80
C ILE A 140 -10.33 6.87 0.66
N LYS A 141 -11.27 5.97 0.98
CA LYS A 141 -12.09 5.30 -0.04
C LYS A 141 -12.98 6.26 -0.83
N ASN A 142 -13.41 7.35 -0.19
CA ASN A 142 -14.31 8.34 -0.79
C ASN A 142 -13.58 9.42 -1.59
N ARG A 143 -12.24 9.41 -1.62
CA ARG A 143 -11.46 10.37 -2.42
C ARG A 143 -11.79 10.26 -3.91
N GLU A 144 -11.96 11.39 -4.59
CA GLU A 144 -12.24 11.40 -6.03
C GLU A 144 -11.05 10.96 -6.90
N ASP A 145 -9.83 11.04 -6.35
CA ASP A 145 -8.58 10.71 -7.02
C ASP A 145 -8.14 9.25 -6.83
N ILE A 146 -8.95 8.42 -6.15
CA ILE A 146 -8.71 7.00 -5.92
C ILE A 146 -9.54 6.12 -6.86
N GLU A 147 -8.91 5.04 -7.34
CA GLU A 147 -9.57 3.93 -8.01
C GLU A 147 -9.36 2.67 -7.19
N ILE A 148 -10.45 2.00 -6.78
CA ILE A 148 -10.38 0.78 -6.00
C ILE A 148 -10.88 -0.38 -6.85
N ASN A 149 -10.04 -1.41 -6.99
CA ASN A 149 -10.36 -2.64 -7.70
C ASN A 149 -10.46 -3.80 -6.69
N GLU A 150 -11.59 -4.50 -6.66
CA GLU A 150 -11.75 -5.68 -5.82
C GLU A 150 -11.00 -6.87 -6.43
N VAL A 151 -10.17 -7.54 -5.61
CA VAL A 151 -9.45 -8.76 -6.00
C VAL A 151 -10.35 -9.97 -5.80
N THR A 152 -10.61 -10.67 -6.90
CA THR A 152 -11.33 -11.94 -6.94
C THR A 152 -10.44 -13.05 -7.50
N LEU A 153 -10.87 -14.30 -7.37
CA LEU A 153 -10.14 -15.44 -7.96
C LEU A 153 -10.02 -15.32 -9.48
N ASP A 154 -11.04 -14.76 -10.14
CA ASP A 154 -11.12 -14.66 -11.59
C ASP A 154 -10.23 -13.54 -12.16
N ASN A 155 -9.99 -12.47 -11.41
CA ASN A 155 -9.27 -11.30 -11.91
C ASN A 155 -7.83 -11.15 -11.38
N ARG A 156 -7.46 -11.85 -10.30
CA ARG A 156 -6.16 -11.64 -9.63
C ARG A 156 -4.94 -11.78 -10.54
N ASP A 157 -5.03 -12.60 -11.60
CA ASP A 157 -3.92 -12.83 -12.52
C ASP A 157 -3.82 -11.77 -13.62
N SER A 158 -4.92 -11.08 -13.95
CA SER A 158 -4.95 -9.99 -14.94
C SER A 158 -4.75 -8.61 -14.32
N LEU A 159 -5.05 -8.44 -13.03
CA LEU A 159 -4.90 -7.18 -12.30
C LEU A 159 -3.49 -6.55 -12.39
N PRO A 160 -2.36 -7.30 -12.31
CA PRO A 160 -1.05 -6.70 -12.44
C PRO A 160 -0.87 -5.95 -13.76
N ASP A 161 -1.28 -6.55 -14.88
CA ASP A 161 -1.12 -5.94 -16.19
C ASP A 161 -2.09 -4.76 -16.39
N LEU A 162 -3.28 -4.82 -15.79
CA LEU A 162 -4.21 -3.69 -15.75
C LEU A 162 -3.60 -2.48 -15.02
N ILE A 163 -3.04 -2.70 -13.83
CA ILE A 163 -2.40 -1.65 -13.02
C ILE A 163 -1.24 -1.02 -13.80
N LEU A 164 -0.36 -1.83 -14.41
CA LEU A 164 0.79 -1.33 -15.18
C LEU A 164 0.36 -0.48 -16.39
N ARG A 165 -0.70 -0.88 -17.10
CA ARG A 165 -1.27 -0.08 -18.19
C ARG A 165 -1.78 1.27 -17.70
N LYS A 166 -2.46 1.30 -16.55
CA LYS A 166 -2.95 2.55 -15.93
C LYS A 166 -1.79 3.47 -15.55
N ILE A 167 -0.75 2.94 -14.92
CA ILE A 167 0.47 3.70 -14.60
C ILE A 167 1.06 4.32 -15.88
N SER A 168 1.24 3.53 -16.94
CA SER A 168 1.77 4.03 -18.22
C SER A 168 0.92 5.15 -18.82
N ASN A 169 -0.41 5.03 -18.77
CA ASN A 169 -1.31 6.05 -19.29
C ASN A 169 -1.24 7.36 -18.48
N LEU A 170 -1.21 7.25 -17.14
CA LEU A 170 -1.09 8.41 -16.24
C LEU A 170 0.21 9.19 -16.46
N LEU A 171 1.31 8.48 -16.74
CA LEU A 171 2.60 9.12 -17.05
C LEU A 171 2.55 9.86 -18.40
N LYS A 172 2.00 9.24 -19.44
CA LYS A 172 1.83 9.89 -20.76
C LYS A 172 0.97 11.16 -20.69
N THR A 173 -0.05 11.18 -19.85
CA THR A 173 -0.90 12.37 -19.66
C THR A 173 -0.17 13.51 -18.95
N LYS A 174 0.77 13.19 -18.04
CA LYS A 174 1.58 14.21 -17.35
C LYS A 174 2.56 14.88 -18.32
N ASP A 175 3.23 14.11 -19.17
CA ASP A 175 4.20 14.64 -20.14
C ASP A 175 3.55 15.59 -21.15
N ARG A 176 2.29 15.34 -21.53
CA ARG A 176 1.52 16.23 -22.42
C ARG A 176 1.08 17.52 -21.75
N GLY A 177 0.91 17.54 -20.42
CA GLY A 177 0.52 18.72 -19.66
C GLY A 177 1.68 19.69 -19.38
N SER A 178 2.93 19.22 -19.40
CA SER A 178 4.13 20.05 -19.18
C SER A 178 4.63 20.79 -20.42
N GLY A 179 3.99 20.63 -21.58
CA GLY A 179 4.39 21.23 -22.86
C GLY A 179 3.86 22.64 -23.14
N LEU A 180 3.24 23.32 -22.16
CA LEU A 180 2.77 24.70 -22.27
C LEU A 180 3.52 25.60 -21.27
N HIS A 181 4.81 25.79 -21.51
CA HIS A 181 5.51 26.99 -21.08
C HIS A 181 6.32 27.51 -22.28
N PHE A 182 6.02 28.77 -22.62
CA PHE A 182 6.43 29.62 -23.74
C PHE A 182 7.74 29.27 -24.45
#